data_AF-A0A1S3R0R1-F1
#
_entry.id   AF-A0A1S3R0R1-F1
#
_cell.length_a   1.000
_cell.length_b   1.000
_cell.length_c   1.000
_cell.angle_alpha   90.00
_cell.angle_beta   90.00
_cell.angle_gamma   90.00
#
_symmetry.space_group_name_H-M   'P 1'
#
loop_
_entity.id
_entity.type
_entity.pdbx_description
1 polymer ?
#
loop_
_entity_poly.entity_id
_entity_poly.type
_entity_poly.pdbx_seq_one_letter_code
_entity_poly.pdbx_strand_id
1 'polypeptide(L)'
;MFDAEPMKELSGRRPLVCTEFQGQRVILKGYTVNEEAEARVLERTTQFHRTRTQRESQTDTAILPLLALFFGKSDPLAYVMVPYFPNGSLWAVQAAKPLTATVSSLGYLPHISRLELQNSQ
;
A
#
# COMPACT_ATOMS: atom_id res chain seq x y z
N MET A 1 10.98 14.64 -20.18
CA MET A 1 9.62 14.10 -20.36
C MET A 1 9.65 12.69 -19.81
N PHE A 2 8.77 12.36 -18.85
CA PHE A 2 8.76 11.03 -18.22
C PHE A 2 8.29 9.99 -19.25
N ASP A 3 9.05 8.91 -19.43
CA ASP A 3 8.61 7.77 -20.23
C ASP A 3 7.80 6.84 -19.33
N ALA A 4 6.50 6.76 -19.60
CA ALA A 4 5.52 6.52 -18.55
C ALA A 4 4.41 5.58 -19.04
N GLU A 5 4.24 4.45 -18.36
CA GLU A 5 3.23 3.44 -18.70
C GLU A 5 1.93 3.66 -17.89
N PRO A 6 0.76 3.78 -18.56
CA PRO A 6 -0.52 3.95 -17.89
C PRO A 6 -0.99 2.65 -17.21
N MET A 7 -1.37 2.73 -15.92
CA MET A 7 -1.80 1.56 -15.13
C MET A 7 -3.33 1.46 -15.02
N LYS A 8 -3.96 0.59 -15.81
CA LYS A 8 -5.43 0.39 -15.80
C LYS A 8 -5.95 -0.39 -14.58
N GLU A 9 -5.18 -1.33 -14.05
CA GLU A 9 -5.62 -2.24 -12.98
C GLU A 9 -5.80 -1.55 -11.62
N LEU A 10 -5.11 -0.43 -11.40
CA LEU A 10 -5.08 0.28 -10.12
C LEU A 10 -5.87 1.59 -10.14
N SER A 11 -6.41 1.99 -11.30
CA SER A 11 -7.11 3.25 -11.49
C SER A 11 -8.49 3.03 -12.09
N GLY A 12 -9.53 3.29 -11.29
CA GLY A 12 -10.91 3.30 -11.79
C GLY A 12 -11.30 4.57 -12.57
N ARG A 13 -10.65 5.74 -12.33
CA ARG A 13 -11.11 7.05 -12.87
C ARG A 13 -10.05 8.16 -13.04
N ARG A 14 -8.78 7.96 -12.67
CA ARG A 14 -7.81 9.08 -12.62
C ARG A 14 -6.47 8.71 -13.24
N PRO A 15 -5.71 9.65 -13.83
CA PRO A 15 -4.41 9.34 -14.39
C PRO A 15 -3.50 8.68 -13.34
N LEU A 16 -3.11 7.45 -13.61
CA LEU A 16 -2.18 6.68 -12.80
C LEU A 16 -1.11 6.12 -13.72
N VAL A 17 0.14 6.44 -13.41
CA VAL A 17 1.26 6.19 -14.30
C VAL A 17 2.42 5.61 -13.50
N CYS A 18 3.09 4.61 -14.08
CA CYS A 18 4.36 4.09 -13.60
C CYS A 18 5.48 4.67 -14.45
N THR A 19 6.52 5.21 -13.83
CA THR A 19 7.67 5.81 -14.52
C THR A 19 8.92 5.62 -13.67
N GLU A 20 10.09 5.91 -14.24
CA GLU A 20 11.33 6.05 -13.50
C GLU A 20 11.59 7.51 -13.09
N PHE A 21 12.07 7.70 -11.87
CA PHE A 21 12.56 8.98 -11.34
C PHE A 21 13.82 8.71 -10.51
N GLN A 22 14.92 9.37 -10.87
CA GLN A 22 16.23 9.18 -10.22
C GLN A 22 16.69 7.71 -10.16
N GLY A 23 16.40 6.91 -11.20
CA GLY A 23 16.76 5.49 -11.26
C GLY A 23 15.88 4.57 -10.41
N GLN A 24 14.82 5.09 -9.78
CA GLN A 24 13.84 4.31 -9.04
C GLN A 24 12.49 4.32 -9.75
N ARG A 25 11.80 3.18 -9.80
CA ARG A 25 10.39 3.12 -10.25
C ARG A 25 9.49 3.83 -9.23
N VAL A 26 8.65 4.72 -9.74
CA VAL A 26 7.69 5.51 -8.97
C VAL A 26 6.31 5.46 -9.60
N ILE A 27 5.30 5.66 -8.77
CA ILE A 27 3.91 5.81 -9.18
C ILE A 27 3.51 7.27 -9.05
N LEU A 28 2.94 7.80 -10.12
CA LEU A 28 2.33 9.13 -10.16
C LEU A 28 0.81 9.00 -10.25
N LYS A 29 0.10 9.51 -9.24
CA LYS A 29 -1.35 9.50 -9.20
C LYS A 29 -1.91 10.92 -9.23
N GLY A 30 -2.69 11.21 -10.28
CA GLY A 30 -3.38 12.48 -10.45
C GLY A 30 -4.69 12.53 -9.67
N TYR A 31 -5.02 13.71 -9.15
CA TYR A 31 -6.25 14.03 -8.45
C TYR A 31 -6.78 15.36 -8.94
N THR A 32 -8.07 15.42 -9.28
CA THR A 32 -8.72 16.71 -9.53
C THR A 32 -8.90 17.44 -8.22
N VAL A 33 -8.41 18.68 -8.17
CA VAL A 33 -8.45 19.55 -7.00
C VAL A 33 -8.97 20.92 -7.41
N ASN A 34 -9.75 21.55 -6.53
CA ASN A 34 -10.06 22.97 -6.61
C ASN A 34 -9.13 23.75 -5.66
N GLU A 35 -9.22 25.08 -5.67
CA GLU A 35 -8.34 25.95 -4.88
C GLU A 35 -8.37 25.63 -3.38
N GLU A 36 -9.56 25.38 -2.81
CA GLU A 36 -9.66 25.03 -1.39
C GLU A 36 -9.08 23.64 -1.09
N ALA A 37 -9.24 22.67 -2.01
CA ALA A 37 -8.64 21.35 -1.86
C ALA A 37 -7.12 21.41 -1.98
N GLU A 38 -6.57 22.23 -2.88
CA GLU A 38 -5.13 22.44 -3.03
C GLU A 38 -4.52 22.95 -1.72
N ALA A 39 -5.09 24.00 -1.14
CA ALA A 39 -4.63 24.54 0.15
C ALA A 39 -4.65 23.48 1.27
N ARG A 40 -5.72 22.68 1.36
CA ARG A 40 -5.82 21.58 2.33
C ARG A 40 -4.82 20.46 2.08
N VAL A 41 -4.53 20.13 0.82
CA VAL A 41 -3.55 19.10 0.47
C VAL A 41 -2.15 19.57 0.89
N LEU A 42 -1.80 20.83 0.61
CA LEU A 42 -0.54 21.43 1.05
C LEU A 42 -0.39 21.39 2.58
N GLU A 43 -1.40 21.86 3.32
CA GLU A 43 -1.39 21.83 4.78
C GLU A 43 -1.17 20.42 5.32
N ARG A 44 -1.96 19.44 4.84
CA ARG A 44 -1.84 18.04 5.26
C ARG A 44 -0.49 17.43 4.91
N THR A 45 0.07 17.77 3.76
CA THR A 45 1.41 17.31 3.38
C THR A 45 2.47 17.86 4.32
N THR A 46 2.40 19.14 4.71
CA THR A 46 3.34 19.69 5.70
C THR A 46 3.21 19.00 7.07
N GLN A 47 1.99 18.72 7.51
CA GLN A 47 1.74 17.99 8.76
C GLN A 47 2.25 16.55 8.67
N PHE A 48 2.03 15.88 7.55
CA PHE A 48 2.53 14.54 7.29
C PHE A 48 4.06 14.49 7.37
N HIS A 49 4.77 15.43 6.74
CA HIS A 49 6.23 15.47 6.84
C HIS A 49 6.71 15.77 8.26
N ARG A 50 6.09 16.74 8.96
CA ARG A 50 6.44 17.05 10.36
C ARG A 50 6.27 15.85 11.29
N THR A 51 5.13 15.17 11.20
CA THR A 51 4.84 13.99 12.03
C THR A 51 5.75 12.81 11.69
N ARG A 52 6.10 12.64 10.41
CA ARG A 52 7.06 11.62 9.97
C ARG A 52 8.46 11.91 10.51
N THR A 53 8.95 13.14 10.37
CA THR A 53 10.29 13.54 10.83
C THR A 53 10.43 13.47 12.34
N GLN A 54 9.39 13.82 13.09
CA GLN A 54 9.38 13.63 14.55
C GLN A 54 9.45 12.15 14.97
N ARG A 55 9.04 11.23 14.09
CA ARG A 55 8.96 9.79 14.33
C ARG A 55 10.14 9.02 13.71
N GLU A 56 11.14 9.71 13.16
CA GLU A 56 12.32 9.09 12.54
C GLU A 56 13.18 8.25 13.50
N SER A 57 12.97 8.36 14.82
CA SER A 57 13.56 7.46 15.82
C SER A 57 12.81 6.12 16.00
N GLN A 58 11.63 5.96 15.41
CA GLN A 58 10.89 4.69 15.32
C GLN A 58 11.04 4.14 13.90
N THR A 59 11.97 3.22 13.73
CA THR A 59 12.40 2.59 12.48
C THR A 59 11.32 1.79 11.72
N ASP A 60 10.06 1.78 12.17
CA ASP A 60 8.98 0.95 11.63
C ASP A 60 7.68 1.73 11.42
N THR A 61 7.72 2.81 10.63
CA THR A 61 6.46 3.33 10.08
C THR A 61 6.13 2.59 8.79
N ALA A 62 5.18 1.66 8.84
CA ALA A 62 4.62 0.94 7.69
C ALA A 62 3.83 1.85 6.71
N ILE A 63 4.18 3.14 6.65
CA ILE A 63 3.52 4.18 5.91
C ILE A 63 4.37 4.54 4.69
N LEU A 64 3.74 4.47 3.52
CA LEU A 64 4.34 4.80 2.24
C LEU A 64 4.95 6.22 2.26
N PRO A 65 6.22 6.40 1.87
CA PRO A 65 6.79 7.74 1.75
C PRO A 65 6.15 8.52 0.61
N LEU A 66 5.89 9.80 0.89
CA LEU A 66 5.55 10.80 -0.12
C LEU A 66 6.86 11.36 -0.67
N LEU A 67 7.15 11.11 -1.95
CA LEU A 67 8.39 11.57 -2.59
C LEU A 67 8.25 13.01 -3.10
N ALA A 68 7.12 13.30 -3.74
CA ALA A 68 6.83 14.63 -4.27
C ALA A 68 5.33 14.85 -4.43
N LEU A 69 4.95 16.14 -4.44
CA LEU A 69 3.61 16.63 -4.71
C LEU A 69 3.73 17.75 -5.75
N PHE A 70 2.94 17.67 -6.82
CA PHE A 70 2.92 18.66 -7.90
C PHE A 70 1.52 19.22 -8.07
N PHE A 71 1.41 20.52 -8.31
CA PHE A 71 0.17 21.18 -8.68
C PHE A 71 0.28 21.72 -10.10
N GLY A 72 -0.74 21.47 -10.92
CA GLY A 72 -0.84 22.02 -12.26
C GLY A 72 -1.08 23.52 -12.19
N LYS A 73 -0.19 24.33 -12.75
CA LYS A 73 -0.35 25.81 -12.76
C LYS A 73 -1.62 26.30 -13.47
N SER A 74 -2.15 25.49 -14.40
CA SER A 74 -3.31 25.85 -15.24
C SER A 74 -4.29 24.70 -15.39
N ASP A 75 -4.10 23.63 -14.61
CA ASP A 75 -4.91 22.43 -14.65
C ASP A 75 -5.33 22.15 -13.21
N PRO A 76 -6.63 21.93 -12.92
CA PRO A 76 -7.11 21.55 -11.59
C PRO A 76 -6.65 20.13 -11.19
N LEU A 77 -5.38 19.78 -11.39
CA LEU A 77 -4.79 18.49 -11.08
C LEU A 77 -3.63 18.65 -10.09
N ALA A 78 -3.66 17.84 -9.04
CA ALA A 78 -2.55 17.57 -8.16
C ALA A 78 -2.02 16.17 -8.44
N TYR A 79 -0.70 16.00 -8.48
CA TYR A 79 -0.06 14.70 -8.66
C TYR A 79 0.74 14.33 -7.42
N VAL A 80 0.47 13.12 -6.92
CA VAL A 80 1.20 12.52 -5.81
C VAL A 80 2.17 11.49 -6.36
N MET A 81 3.45 11.61 -5.99
CA MET A 81 4.51 10.67 -6.36
C MET A 81 4.94 9.82 -5.15
N VAL A 82 4.93 8.51 -5.33
CA VAL A 82 5.29 7.52 -4.30
C VAL A 82 6.16 6.40 -4.91
N PRO A 83 6.93 5.64 -4.11
CA PRO A 83 7.66 4.49 -4.64
C PRO A 83 6.74 3.44 -5.23
N TYR A 84 7.19 2.78 -6.29
CA TYR A 84 6.51 1.61 -6.84
C TYR A 84 6.84 0.35 -6.03
N PHE A 85 5.82 -0.45 -5.72
CA PHE A 85 5.95 -1.77 -5.10
C PHE A 85 5.41 -2.83 -6.06
N PRO A 86 6.23 -3.82 -6.47
CA PRO A 86 5.85 -4.79 -7.50
C PRO A 86 4.76 -5.76 -7.06
N ASN A 87 4.58 -5.94 -5.75
CA ASN A 87 3.66 -6.95 -5.20
C ASN A 87 2.19 -6.49 -5.22
N GLY A 88 1.91 -5.25 -5.66
CA GLY A 88 0.56 -4.71 -5.68
C GLY A 88 -0.01 -4.43 -4.29
N SER A 89 -1.34 -4.25 -4.20
CA SER A 89 -2.01 -4.02 -2.93
C SER A 89 -2.08 -5.31 -2.10
N LEU A 90 -2.16 -5.18 -0.77
CA LEU A 90 -2.35 -6.34 0.12
C LEU A 90 -3.56 -7.18 -0.27
N TRP A 91 -4.63 -6.53 -0.75
CA TRP A 91 -5.81 -7.22 -1.29
C TRP A 91 -5.46 -8.13 -2.47
N ALA A 92 -4.71 -7.64 -3.45
CA ALA A 92 -4.29 -8.43 -4.61
C ALA A 92 -3.39 -9.61 -4.20
N VAL A 93 -2.45 -9.37 -3.28
CA VAL A 93 -1.58 -10.42 -2.73
C VAL A 93 -2.41 -11.49 -2.03
N GLN A 94 -3.36 -11.09 -1.18
CA GLN A 94 -4.23 -12.03 -0.46
C GLN A 94 -5.18 -12.79 -1.37
N ALA A 95 -5.68 -12.17 -2.44
CA ALA A 95 -6.51 -12.83 -3.44
C ALA A 95 -5.73 -13.92 -4.21
N ALA A 96 -4.45 -13.65 -4.52
CA ALA A 96 -3.59 -14.60 -5.22
C ALA A 96 -3.07 -15.72 -4.29
N LYS A 97 -2.70 -15.38 -3.05
CA LYS A 97 -2.17 -16.31 -2.05
C LYS A 97 -2.77 -16.00 -0.67
N PRO A 98 -3.94 -16.56 -0.34
CA PRO A 98 -4.57 -16.33 0.95
C PRO A 98 -3.70 -16.84 2.09
N LEU A 99 -3.47 -16.00 3.10
CA LEU A 99 -2.66 -16.36 4.27
C LEU A 99 -3.30 -17.48 5.12
N THR A 100 -4.59 -17.74 4.94
CA THR A 100 -5.37 -18.76 5.68
C THR A 100 -5.43 -20.12 4.97
N ALA A 101 -4.72 -20.31 3.85
CA ALA A 101 -4.85 -21.51 3.00
C ALA A 101 -4.24 -22.81 3.56
N THR A 102 -3.87 -22.88 4.85
CA THR A 102 -3.48 -24.14 5.51
C THR A 102 -4.00 -24.24 6.92
N VAL A 103 -5.22 -24.78 7.06
CA VAL A 103 -5.41 -26.03 7.81
C VAL A 103 -6.41 -26.87 7.03
N SER A 104 -5.95 -27.61 6.02
CA SER A 104 -6.70 -28.75 5.49
C SER A 104 -5.76 -29.75 4.83
N SER A 105 -5.64 -30.90 5.50
CA SER A 105 -5.32 -32.21 4.96
C SER A 105 -3.88 -32.53 4.52
N LEU A 106 -2.96 -32.63 5.49
CA LEU A 106 -2.10 -33.83 5.58
C LEU A 106 -1.50 -33.98 7.00
N GLY A 107 -2.02 -34.94 7.78
CA GLY A 107 -1.19 -35.65 8.75
C GLY A 107 -1.25 -35.31 10.25
N TYR A 108 -2.31 -34.72 10.79
CA TYR A 108 -2.51 -34.72 12.26
C TYR A 108 -3.72 -35.58 12.64
N LEU A 109 -3.46 -36.85 12.94
CA LEU A 109 -4.36 -37.66 13.75
C LEU A 109 -4.32 -37.09 15.18
N PRO A 110 -5.45 -36.70 15.79
CA PRO A 110 -5.46 -36.43 17.21
C PRO A 110 -5.22 -37.76 17.92
N HIS A 111 -4.12 -37.84 18.66
CA HIS A 111 -3.89 -38.91 19.62
C HIS A 111 -4.95 -38.75 20.72
N ILE A 112 -6.11 -39.37 20.52
CA ILE A 112 -7.13 -39.51 21.56
C ILE A 112 -6.49 -40.41 22.61
N SER A 113 -5.90 -39.80 23.63
CA SER A 113 -5.53 -40.51 24.85
C SER A 113 -6.81 -41.02 25.48
N ARG A 114 -7.03 -42.32 25.27
CA ARG A 114 -8.02 -43.19 25.86
C ARG A 114 -7.96 -43.09 27.40
N LEU A 115 -8.74 -42.17 27.96
CA LEU A 115 -9.21 -42.22 29.34
C LEU A 115 -10.61 -42.83 29.30
N GLU A 116 -10.68 -44.13 29.56
CA GLU A 116 -11.65 -44.78 30.43
C GLU A 116 -11.57 -46.31 30.25
N LEU A 117 -11.64 -47.00 31.40
CA LEU A 117 -12.01 -48.41 31.61
C LEU A 117 -11.05 -49.54 31.18
N GLN A 118 -10.20 -49.93 32.14
CA GLN A 118 -10.01 -51.32 32.57
C GLN A 118 -9.91 -51.30 34.11
N ASN A 119 -11.03 -51.33 34.82
CA ASN A 119 -11.64 -52.51 35.45
C ASN A 119 -10.71 -53.32 36.36
N SER A 120 -11.07 -53.35 37.65
CA SER A 120 -10.86 -54.38 38.67
C SER A 120 -9.64 -55.29 38.56
N GLN A 121 -8.76 -55.22 39.57
CA GLN A 121 -8.67 -56.23 40.62
C GLN A 121 -8.33 -55.58 41.97
#